data_AF-A0A8J6XQT2-F1
#
_entry.id   AF-A0A8J6XQT2-F1
#
_cell.length_a   1.000
_cell.length_b   1.000
_cell.length_c   1.000
_cell.angle_alpha   90.00
_cell.angle_beta   90.00
_cell.angle_gamma   90.00
#
_symmetry.space_group_name_H-M   'P 1'
#
loop_
_entity.id
_entity.type
_entity.pdbx_description
1 polymer ?
#
loop_
_entity_poly.entity_id
_entity_poly.type
_entity_poly.pdbx_seq_one_letter_code
_entity_poly.pdbx_strand_id
1 'polypeptide(L)'
;MSETTLVTVVQQFDWDPTYAADKILIQFRNGEQYFVWYDWYANPIVPKIGSVITLSYSGYGSSLDFHKLINTGMGKETPVMQFAQAN
;
A
#
# COMPACT_ATOMS: atom_id res chain seq x y z
N MET A 1 15.81 -5.81 8.88
CA MET A 1 15.96 -4.60 8.03
C MET A 1 14.68 -4.46 7.23
N SER A 2 14.24 -3.24 6.91
CA SER A 2 13.10 -3.04 6.02
C SER A 2 13.50 -3.33 4.58
N GLU A 3 12.73 -4.17 3.90
CA GLU A 3 12.85 -4.47 2.48
C GLU A 3 11.91 -3.59 1.67
N THR A 4 12.15 -3.50 0.36
CA THR A 4 11.24 -2.82 -0.55
C THR A 4 10.91 -3.71 -1.74
N THR A 5 9.68 -3.61 -2.23
CA THR A 5 9.23 -4.34 -3.41
C THR A 5 8.29 -3.49 -4.25
N LEU A 6 8.13 -3.84 -5.52
CA LEU A 6 7.18 -3.20 -6.40
C LEU A 6 5.83 -3.92 -6.31
N VAL A 7 4.77 -3.13 -6.14
CA VAL A 7 3.39 -3.59 -6.12
C VAL A 7 2.56 -2.76 -7.09
N THR A 8 1.54 -3.39 -7.65
CA THR A 8 0.60 -2.70 -8.56
C THR A 8 -0.64 -2.30 -7.78
N VAL A 9 -1.12 -1.07 -7.97
CA VAL A 9 -2.44 -0.67 -7.45
C VAL A 9 -3.51 -1.25 -8.35
N VAL A 10 -4.28 -2.20 -7.82
CA VAL A 10 -5.34 -2.91 -8.56
C VAL A 10 -6.67 -2.19 -8.44
N GLN A 11 -6.95 -1.60 -7.28
CA GLN A 11 -8.19 -0.90 -7.01
C GLN A 11 -7.95 0.21 -5.99
N GLN A 12 -8.68 1.30 -6.16
CA GLN A 12 -8.80 2.36 -5.15
C GLN A 12 -10.21 2.32 -4.57
N PHE A 13 -10.30 2.61 -3.27
CA PHE A 13 -11.55 2.74 -2.56
C PHE A 13 -11.66 4.15 -2.00
N ASP A 14 -12.87 4.51 -1.58
CA ASP A 14 -13.10 5.73 -0.82
C ASP A 14 -12.50 5.62 0.60
N TRP A 15 -12.48 6.75 1.30
CA TRP A 15 -12.11 6.86 2.70
C TRP A 15 -12.82 5.81 3.58
N ASP A 16 -12.05 5.04 4.36
CA ASP A 16 -12.58 4.08 5.31
C ASP A 16 -12.67 4.72 6.71
N PRO A 17 -13.89 5.01 7.22
CA PRO A 17 -14.06 5.64 8.53
C PRO A 17 -13.63 4.75 9.69
N THR A 18 -13.50 3.43 9.50
CA THR A 18 -13.07 2.49 10.54
C THR A 18 -11.63 2.73 10.97
N TYR A 19 -10.78 3.08 10.00
CA TYR A 19 -9.35 3.30 10.20
C TYR A 19 -8.95 4.76 10.05
N ALA A 20 -9.92 5.64 9.74
CA ALA A 20 -9.67 7.04 9.39
C ALA A 20 -8.51 7.15 8.38
N ALA A 21 -8.62 6.41 7.28
CA ALA A 21 -7.56 6.25 6.29
C ALA A 21 -8.14 5.99 4.88
N ASP A 22 -7.37 6.36 3.86
CA ASP A 22 -7.66 5.95 2.47
C ASP A 22 -7.32 4.48 2.29
N LYS A 23 -8.11 3.76 1.49
CA LYS A 23 -7.94 2.33 1.26
C LYS A 23 -7.64 2.03 -0.20
N ILE A 24 -6.65 1.17 -0.43
CA ILE A 24 -6.33 0.62 -1.76
C ILE A 24 -6.14 -0.89 -1.71
N LEU A 25 -6.29 -1.54 -2.85
CA LEU A 25 -5.88 -2.92 -3.08
C LEU A 25 -4.59 -2.91 -3.88
N ILE A 26 -3.53 -3.49 -3.31
CA ILE A 26 -2.26 -3.70 -3.99
C ILE A 26 -2.08 -5.17 -4.33
N GLN A 27 -1.30 -5.44 -5.38
CA GLN A 27 -0.93 -6.79 -5.78
C GLN A 27 0.59 -6.91 -5.93
N PHE A 28 1.13 -7.95 -5.31
CA PHE A 28 2.52 -8.38 -5.46
C PHE A 28 2.71 -9.13 -6.78
N ARG A 29 3.97 -9.24 -7.24
CA ARG A 29 4.30 -9.96 -8.49
C ARG A 29 3.93 -11.44 -8.49
N ASN A 30 3.86 -12.06 -7.31
CA ASN A 30 3.42 -13.44 -7.13
C ASN A 30 1.90 -13.62 -7.19
N GLY A 31 1.14 -12.52 -7.36
CA GLY A 31 -0.31 -12.53 -7.47
C GLY A 31 -1.03 -12.26 -6.15
N GLU A 32 -0.35 -12.30 -5.01
CA GLU A 32 -0.96 -12.03 -3.70
C GLU A 32 -1.46 -10.60 -3.61
N GLN A 33 -2.64 -10.43 -3.04
CA GLN A 33 -3.29 -9.14 -2.92
C GLN A 33 -3.49 -8.75 -1.46
N TYR A 34 -3.35 -7.47 -1.18
CA TYR A 34 -3.52 -6.91 0.16
C TYR A 34 -4.32 -5.61 0.08
N PHE A 35 -5.31 -5.49 0.95
CA PHE A 35 -5.88 -4.19 1.30
C PHE A 35 -4.87 -3.43 2.16
N VAL A 36 -4.64 -2.18 1.81
CA VAL A 36 -3.72 -1.28 2.52
C VAL A 36 -4.43 0.02 2.81
N TRP A 37 -4.38 0.43 4.07
CA TRP A 37 -4.87 1.72 4.54
C TRP A 37 -3.69 2.64 4.78
N TYR A 38 -3.77 3.84 4.25
CA TYR A 38 -2.71 4.84 4.39
C TYR A 38 -3.28 6.21 4.77
N ASP A 39 -2.41 7.05 5.32
CA ASP A 39 -2.81 8.37 5.79
C ASP A 39 -3.14 9.30 4.61
N TRP A 40 -4.40 9.77 4.58
CA TRP A 40 -4.92 10.77 3.64
C TRP A 40 -4.22 12.12 3.81
N TYR A 41 -3.89 12.52 5.05
CA TYR A 41 -3.27 13.81 5.32
C TYR A 41 -1.83 13.87 4.81
N ALA A 42 -1.18 12.72 4.65
CA ALA A 42 0.19 12.60 4.15
C ALA A 42 0.36 12.91 2.65
N ASN A 43 -0.61 13.59 2.03
CA ASN A 43 -0.62 14.05 0.65
C ASN A 43 -0.83 12.88 -0.34
N PRO A 44 -1.78 12.99 -1.27
CA PRO A 44 -2.25 11.87 -2.09
C PRO A 44 -1.11 11.24 -2.88
N ILE A 45 -0.69 10.07 -2.42
CA ILE A 45 0.00 9.10 -3.25
C ILE A 45 -0.92 8.58 -4.35
N VAL A 46 -2.25 8.77 -4.21
CA VAL A 46 -3.40 8.32 -5.04
C VAL A 46 -2.90 7.78 -6.38
N PRO A 47 -2.35 6.55 -6.37
CA PRO A 47 -1.73 6.01 -7.55
C PRO A 47 -2.88 5.52 -8.39
N LYS A 48 -3.05 6.08 -9.59
CA LYS A 48 -4.09 5.63 -10.50
C LYS A 48 -4.07 4.10 -10.58
N ILE A 49 -5.25 3.48 -10.70
CA ILE A 49 -5.35 2.04 -10.94
C ILE A 49 -4.42 1.66 -12.09
N GLY A 50 -3.61 0.61 -11.88
CA GLY A 50 -2.55 0.15 -12.79
C GLY A 50 -1.17 0.77 -12.53
N SER A 51 -1.04 1.75 -11.63
CA SER A 51 0.27 2.31 -11.27
C SER A 51 1.09 1.30 -10.47
N VAL A 52 2.39 1.26 -10.75
CA VAL A 52 3.36 0.51 -9.97
C VAL A 52 3.98 1.45 -8.94
N ILE A 53 3.92 1.07 -7.67
CA ILE A 53 4.50 1.80 -6.54
C ILE A 53 5.44 0.90 -5.75
N THR A 54 6.31 1.50 -4.95
CA THR A 54 7.19 0.77 -4.06
C THR A 54 6.54 0.64 -2.69
N LEU A 55 6.43 -0.58 -2.17
CA LEU A 55 6.05 -0.89 -0.80
C LEU A 55 7.31 -1.16 0.02
N SER A 56 7.44 -0.49 1.16
CA SER A 56 8.40 -0.83 2.21
C SER A 56 7.75 -1.75 3.23
N TYR A 57 8.37 -2.88 3.53
CA TYR A 57 7.86 -3.89 4.46
C TYR A 57 9.00 -4.57 5.24
N SER A 58 8.66 -5.36 6.24
CA SER A 58 9.60 -6.27 6.91
C SER A 58 8.95 -7.63 7.16
N GLY A 59 9.79 -8.65 7.29
CA GLY A 59 9.36 -10.01 7.60
C GLY A 59 9.15 -10.88 6.35
N TYR A 60 8.62 -12.09 6.55
CA TYR A 60 8.51 -13.12 5.51
C TYR A 60 7.29 -14.01 5.74
N GLY A 61 6.68 -14.50 4.65
CA GLY A 61 5.53 -15.38 4.69
C GLY A 61 4.33 -14.74 5.38
N SER A 62 3.78 -15.40 6.40
CA SER A 62 2.64 -14.90 7.17
C SER A 62 2.99 -13.75 8.13
N SER A 63 4.27 -13.46 8.32
CA SER A 63 4.76 -12.44 9.26
C SER A 63 5.25 -11.20 8.53
N LEU A 64 4.46 -10.70 7.57
CA LEU A 64 4.73 -9.44 6.88
C LEU A 64 4.23 -8.28 7.74
N ASP A 65 4.97 -7.17 7.70
CA ASP A 65 4.60 -5.91 8.32
C ASP A 65 4.87 -4.76 7.35
N PHE A 66 3.85 -3.97 7.02
CA PHE A 66 3.92 -2.94 5.98
C PHE A 66 4.15 -1.56 6.61
N HIS A 67 5.12 -0.82 6.07
CA HIS A 67 5.56 0.45 6.66
C HIS A 67 5.12 1.67 5.87
N LYS A 68 5.38 1.67 4.56
CA LYS A 68 5.18 2.84 3.69
C LYS A 68 4.87 2.43 2.26
N LEU A 69 4.06 3.24 1.60
CA LEU A 69 3.92 3.26 0.15
C LEU A 69 4.72 4.45 -0.40
N ILE A 70 5.42 4.25 -1.52
CA ILE A 70 6.28 5.25 -2.16
C ILE A 70 5.93 5.29 -3.65
N ASN A 71 5.41 6.43 -4.10
CA ASN A 71 5.16 6.70 -5.50
C ASN A 71 6.37 7.46 -6.08
N THR A 72 7.32 6.72 -6.63
CA THR A 72 8.57 7.26 -7.18
C THR A 72 8.33 8.20 -8.37
N GLY A 73 7.28 7.96 -9.17
CA GLY A 73 6.90 8.83 -10.28
C GLY A 73 6.42 10.22 -9.83
N MET A 74 5.94 10.34 -8.59
CA MET A 74 5.50 11.60 -7.99
C MET A 74 6.44 12.14 -6.89
N GLY A 75 7.47 11.38 -6.52
CA GLY A 75 8.39 11.73 -5.43
C GLY A 75 7.70 11.82 -4.05
N LYS A 76 6.60 11.09 -3.83
CA LYS A 76 5.83 11.12 -2.58
C LYS A 76 5.87 9.77 -1.87
N GLU A 77 5.75 9.81 -0.54
CA GLU A 77 5.61 8.63 0.33
C GLU A 77 4.52 8.86 1.38
N THR A 78 3.89 7.77 1.83
CA THR A 78 2.83 7.80 2.86
C THR A 78 2.98 6.57 3.76
N PRO A 79 2.81 6.71 5.09
CA PRO A 79 2.84 5.57 5.99
C PRO A 79 1.65 4.63 5.74
N VAL A 80 1.92 3.34 5.87
CA VAL A 80 0.86 2.32 5.97
C VAL A 80 0.38 2.32 7.41
N MET A 81 -0.92 2.49 7.60
CA MET A 81 -1.57 2.50 8.91
C MET A 81 -2.12 1.12 9.27
N GLN A 82 -2.61 0.40 8.28
CA GLN A 82 -3.15 -0.95 8.45
C GLN A 82 -3.04 -1.72 7.12
N PHE A 83 -2.99 -3.04 7.19
CA PHE A 83 -3.10 -3.90 6.02
C PHE A 83 -3.79 -5.22 6.36
N ALA A 84 -4.38 -5.84 5.34
CA ALA A 84 -5.01 -7.15 5.45
C ALA A 84 -4.88 -7.88 4.11
N GLN A 85 -4.60 -9.18 4.14
CA GLN A 85 -4.60 -9.99 2.93
C GLN A 85 -6.00 -10.01 2.31
N ALA A 86 -6.08 -9.80 0.99
CA ALA A 86 -7.31 -9.95 0.23
C ALA A 86 -7.44 -11.43 -0.17
N ASN A 87 -8.56 -12.05 0.24
CA ASN A 87 -8.86 -13.46 -0.04
C ASN A 87 -8.94 -13.78 -1.53
#